data_AF-A0A820D6W2-F1
#
_entry.id   AF-A0A820D6W2-F1
#
_cell.length_a   1.000
_cell.length_b   1.000
_cell.length_c   1.000
_cell.angle_alpha   90.00
_cell.angle_beta   90.00
_cell.angle_gamma   90.00
#
_symmetry.space_group_name_H-M   'P 1'
#
loop_
_entity.id
_entity.type
_entity.pdbx_description
1 polymer ?
#
loop_
_entity_poly.entity_id
_entity_poly.type
_entity_poly.pdbx_seq_one_letter_code
_entity_poly.pdbx_strand_id
1 'polypeptide(L)'
;ESQLDESIGYSGLGWADHWLNQYDESLSNLHKSLSLLNELGLDICEEKGRLHSSIGLAYWRKKLYSEGLENLNIALSIQQAILPPEHPDILATYNRFAITYSAMNEVDLALDYYNKCLNIRLATLPHNHPDIATSYNNIGWLYHEKIGDYVKALDFFQKSLAICRKILPPTHRDIIRTEQNIRKVNEKLQNKSQT
;
A
#
# COMPACT_ATOMS: atom_id res chain seq x y z
N GLU A 1 22.41 13.93 -22.18
CA GLU A 1 21.52 13.44 -21.13
C GLU A 1 22.32 12.48 -20.27
N SER A 2 22.27 12.57 -18.95
CA SER A 2 23.02 11.62 -18.11
C SER A 2 22.30 10.27 -18.10
N GLN A 3 23.02 9.16 -17.93
CA GLN A 3 22.40 7.82 -17.79
C GLN A 3 21.42 7.76 -16.60
N LEU A 4 21.60 8.63 -15.61
CA LEU A 4 20.66 8.77 -14.49
C LEU A 4 19.34 9.41 -14.95
N ASP A 5 19.39 10.47 -15.75
CA ASP A 5 18.18 11.11 -16.31
C ASP A 5 17.40 10.12 -17.19
N GLU A 6 18.12 9.32 -17.98
CA GLU A 6 17.53 8.26 -18.81
C GLU A 6 16.86 7.18 -17.94
N SER A 7 17.49 6.78 -16.84
CA SER A 7 16.90 5.85 -15.88
C SER A 7 15.61 6.40 -15.26
N ILE A 8 15.60 7.68 -14.89
CA ILE A 8 14.40 8.36 -14.36
C ILE A 8 13.30 8.41 -15.43
N GLY A 9 13.67 8.68 -16.70
CA GLY A 9 12.74 8.67 -17.83
C GLY A 9 12.05 7.31 -18.00
N TYR A 10 12.82 6.22 -17.99
CA TYR A 10 12.27 4.86 -18.05
C TYR A 10 11.40 4.51 -16.85
N SER A 11 11.78 4.93 -15.63
CA SER A 11 10.94 4.78 -14.44
C SER A 11 9.58 5.48 -14.62
N GLY A 12 9.60 6.71 -15.14
CA GLY A 12 8.39 7.48 -15.46
C GLY A 12 7.49 6.81 -16.50
N LEU A 13 8.07 6.31 -17.60
CA LEU A 13 7.34 5.53 -18.60
C LEU A 13 6.72 4.27 -18.00
N GLY A 14 7.49 3.54 -17.17
CA GLY A 14 7.00 2.36 -16.48
C GLY A 14 5.77 2.64 -15.61
N TRP A 15 5.75 3.79 -14.93
CA TRP A 15 4.57 4.24 -14.19
C TRP A 15 3.40 4.60 -15.11
N ALA A 16 3.65 5.31 -16.21
CA ALA A 16 2.60 5.66 -17.17
C ALA A 16 1.91 4.40 -17.73
N ASP A 17 2.68 3.42 -18.16
CA ASP A 17 2.18 2.13 -18.66
C ASP A 17 1.38 1.39 -17.58
N HIS A 18 1.83 1.44 -16.32
CA HIS A 18 1.10 0.87 -15.19
C HIS A 18 -0.31 1.47 -15.06
N TRP A 19 -0.43 2.79 -15.15
CA TRP A 19 -1.72 3.50 -15.10
C TRP A 19 -2.63 3.13 -16.28
N LEU A 20 -2.04 2.85 -17.44
CA LEU A 20 -2.75 2.38 -18.63
C LEU A 20 -3.08 0.88 -18.58
N ASN A 21 -2.72 0.18 -17.49
CA ASN A 21 -2.86 -1.27 -17.31
C ASN A 21 -2.02 -2.10 -18.32
N GLN A 22 -0.96 -1.50 -18.87
CA GLN A 22 0.02 -2.11 -19.76
C GLN A 22 1.18 -2.67 -18.91
N TYR A 23 0.92 -3.76 -18.19
CA TYR A 23 1.85 -4.22 -17.15
C TYR A 23 3.13 -4.87 -17.70
N ASP A 24 3.10 -5.40 -18.92
CA ASP A 24 4.29 -5.97 -19.56
C ASP A 24 5.24 -4.86 -20.02
N GLU A 25 4.70 -3.82 -20.64
CA GLU A 25 5.43 -2.61 -21.03
C GLU A 25 5.96 -1.87 -19.80
N SER A 26 5.13 -1.77 -18.76
CA SER A 26 5.52 -1.23 -17.46
C SER A 26 6.75 -1.94 -16.90
N LEU A 27 6.71 -3.27 -16.79
CA LEU A 27 7.86 -4.06 -16.31
C LEU A 27 9.08 -3.89 -17.21
N SER A 28 8.91 -3.90 -18.53
CA SER A 28 10.00 -3.68 -19.49
C SER A 28 10.71 -2.36 -19.25
N ASN A 29 9.97 -1.26 -19.11
CA ASN A 29 10.54 0.06 -18.84
C ASN A 29 11.17 0.16 -17.45
N LEU A 30 10.53 -0.39 -16.41
CA LEU A 30 11.12 -0.42 -15.06
C LEU A 30 12.42 -1.24 -15.01
N HIS A 31 12.52 -2.35 -15.75
CA HIS A 31 13.76 -3.14 -15.82
C HIS A 31 14.88 -2.43 -16.60
N LYS A 32 14.56 -1.63 -17.63
CA LYS A 32 15.56 -0.77 -18.29
C LYS A 32 16.12 0.27 -17.33
N SER A 33 15.25 0.93 -16.57
CA SER A 33 15.65 1.85 -15.49
C SER A 33 16.59 1.15 -14.49
N LEU A 34 16.26 -0.09 -14.09
CA LEU A 34 17.05 -0.87 -13.14
C LEU A 34 18.43 -1.23 -13.71
N SER A 35 18.51 -1.62 -14.99
CA SER A 35 19.78 -1.89 -15.67
C SER A 35 20.72 -0.69 -15.61
N LEU A 36 20.20 0.49 -15.94
CA LEU A 36 20.98 1.73 -15.91
C LEU A 36 21.48 2.07 -14.49
N LEU A 37 20.65 1.88 -13.45
CA LEU A 37 21.11 2.09 -12.06
C LEU A 37 22.21 1.10 -11.66
N ASN A 38 22.13 -0.16 -12.12
CA ASN A 38 23.19 -1.15 -11.88
C ASN A 38 24.49 -0.78 -12.60
N GLU A 39 24.41 -0.34 -13.85
CA GLU A 39 25.57 0.11 -14.64
C GLU A 39 26.28 1.32 -14.00
N LEU A 40 25.51 2.19 -13.34
CA LEU A 40 26.02 3.34 -12.59
C LEU A 40 26.59 2.97 -11.20
N GLY A 41 26.48 1.70 -10.77
CA GLY A 41 26.90 1.25 -9.44
C GLY A 41 26.05 1.82 -8.30
N LEU A 42 24.81 2.24 -8.58
CA LEU A 42 23.88 2.82 -7.60
C LEU A 42 23.09 1.72 -6.90
N ASP A 43 23.77 0.90 -6.10
CA ASP A 43 23.17 -0.27 -5.47
C ASP A 43 22.25 0.04 -4.29
N ILE A 44 22.53 1.12 -3.57
CA ILE A 44 21.75 1.56 -2.42
C ILE A 44 21.43 3.03 -2.62
N CYS A 45 20.30 3.31 -3.26
CA CYS A 45 19.78 4.66 -3.46
C CYS A 45 18.25 4.68 -3.43
N GLU A 46 17.66 5.84 -3.15
CA GLU A 46 16.21 5.98 -3.06
C GLU A 46 15.51 5.57 -4.36
N GLU A 47 16.06 5.94 -5.51
CA GLU A 47 15.48 5.60 -6.81
C GLU A 47 15.39 4.09 -7.02
N LYS A 48 16.43 3.34 -6.66
CA LYS A 48 16.41 1.87 -6.77
C LYS A 48 15.39 1.25 -5.81
N GLY A 49 15.27 1.80 -4.59
CA GLY A 49 14.23 1.39 -3.63
C GLY A 49 12.82 1.64 -4.16
N ARG A 50 12.54 2.83 -4.70
CA ARG A 50 11.26 3.16 -5.36
C ARG A 50 10.98 2.26 -6.56
N LEU A 51 12.00 2.00 -7.37
CA LEU A 51 11.88 1.19 -8.57
C LEU A 51 11.48 -0.26 -8.25
N HIS A 52 12.13 -0.91 -7.29
CA HIS A 52 11.73 -2.23 -6.85
C HIS A 52 10.31 -2.23 -6.24
N SER A 53 9.91 -1.18 -5.53
CA SER A 53 8.53 -1.04 -5.04
C SER A 53 7.50 -0.98 -6.19
N SER A 54 7.84 -0.28 -7.28
CA SER A 54 7.03 -0.20 -8.50
C SER A 54 6.98 -1.52 -9.27
N ILE A 55 8.11 -2.19 -9.44
CA ILE A 55 8.18 -3.52 -10.07
C ILE A 55 7.33 -4.51 -9.27
N GLY A 56 7.44 -4.49 -7.94
CA GLY A 56 6.63 -5.32 -7.05
C GLY A 56 5.13 -5.08 -7.24
N LEU A 57 4.70 -3.83 -7.42
CA LEU A 57 3.31 -3.49 -7.73
C LEU A 57 2.88 -4.00 -9.11
N ALA A 58 3.72 -3.88 -10.13
CA ALA A 58 3.41 -4.37 -11.47
C ALA A 58 3.21 -5.89 -11.48
N TYR A 59 4.09 -6.64 -10.80
CA TYR A 59 3.92 -8.08 -10.60
C TYR A 59 2.63 -8.43 -9.83
N TRP A 60 2.31 -7.68 -8.78
CA TRP A 60 1.05 -7.86 -8.05
C TRP A 60 -0.18 -7.70 -8.97
N ARG A 61 -0.18 -6.72 -9.87
CA ARG A 61 -1.28 -6.53 -10.85
C ARG A 61 -1.40 -7.69 -11.84
N LYS A 62 -0.28 -8.34 -12.16
CA LYS A 62 -0.23 -9.58 -12.94
C LYS A 62 -0.58 -10.83 -12.12
N LYS A 63 -0.87 -10.69 -10.83
CA LYS A 63 -1.11 -11.79 -9.86
C LYS A 63 0.10 -12.70 -9.65
N LEU A 64 1.30 -12.22 -9.98
CA LEU A 64 2.59 -12.87 -9.76
C LEU A 64 3.10 -12.43 -8.37
N TYR A 65 2.46 -12.95 -7.32
CA TYR A 65 2.65 -12.43 -5.97
C TYR A 65 4.03 -12.73 -5.39
N SER A 66 4.63 -13.87 -5.74
CA SER A 66 5.96 -14.25 -5.25
C SER A 66 7.04 -13.30 -5.76
N GLU A 67 7.04 -13.03 -7.06
CA GLU A 67 7.92 -12.07 -7.74
C GLU A 67 7.67 -10.64 -7.22
N GLY A 68 6.40 -10.32 -6.95
CA GLY A 68 6.02 -9.09 -6.27
C GLY A 68 6.68 -8.95 -4.91
N LEU A 69 6.58 -9.97 -4.05
CA LEU A 69 7.16 -9.97 -2.70
C LEU A 69 8.68 -9.93 -2.73
N GLU A 70 9.35 -10.62 -3.66
CA GLU A 70 10.80 -10.56 -3.82
C GLU A 70 11.26 -9.12 -4.06
N ASN A 71 10.62 -8.41 -4.98
CA ASN A 71 10.92 -7.01 -5.25
C ASN A 71 10.60 -6.10 -4.06
N LEU A 72 9.50 -6.33 -3.35
CA LEU A 72 9.19 -5.57 -2.14
C LEU A 72 10.22 -5.79 -1.01
N ASN A 73 10.79 -6.99 -0.89
CA ASN A 73 11.86 -7.26 0.08
C ASN A 73 13.14 -6.49 -0.26
N ILE A 74 13.52 -6.44 -1.54
CA ILE A 74 14.67 -5.65 -2.00
C ILE A 74 14.42 -4.16 -1.76
N ALA A 75 13.23 -3.67 -2.12
CA ALA A 75 12.83 -2.28 -1.89
C ALA A 75 12.92 -1.90 -0.41
N LEU A 76 12.36 -2.73 0.48
CA LEU A 76 12.37 -2.49 1.92
C LEU A 76 13.81 -2.48 2.47
N SER A 77 14.65 -3.42 2.03
CA SER A 77 16.05 -3.51 2.48
C SER A 77 16.85 -2.26 2.11
N ILE A 78 16.70 -1.75 0.88
CA ILE A 78 17.34 -0.51 0.42
C ILE A 78 16.79 0.68 1.22
N GLN A 79 15.47 0.77 1.36
CA GLN A 79 14.82 1.88 2.08
C GLN A 79 15.25 1.94 3.54
N GLN A 80 15.28 0.80 4.24
CA GLN A 80 15.72 0.73 5.65
C GLN A 80 17.21 1.07 5.83
N ALA A 81 18.04 0.92 4.80
CA ALA A 81 19.46 1.27 4.86
C ALA A 81 19.70 2.78 4.81
N ILE A 82 18.79 3.57 4.20
CA ILE A 82 19.03 4.99 3.90
C ILE A 82 17.95 5.95 4.42
N LEU A 83 16.78 5.44 4.83
CA LEU A 83 15.64 6.25 5.26
C LEU A 83 15.30 6.00 6.73
N PRO A 84 14.77 7.02 7.43
CA PRO A 84 14.25 6.81 8.77
C PRO A 84 13.01 5.89 8.75
N PRO A 85 12.73 5.12 9.82
CA PRO A 85 11.64 4.12 9.84
C PRO A 85 10.24 4.65 9.51
N GLU A 86 9.98 5.91 9.80
CA GLU A 86 8.73 6.62 9.54
C GLU A 86 8.60 7.19 8.13
N HIS A 87 9.63 7.00 7.29
CA HIS A 87 9.63 7.53 5.93
C HIS A 87 8.45 6.97 5.12
N PRO A 88 7.73 7.83 4.36
CA PRO A 88 6.56 7.42 3.59
C PRO A 88 6.79 6.21 2.67
N ASP A 89 7.98 6.09 2.07
CA ASP A 89 8.33 4.96 1.19
C ASP A 89 8.34 3.62 1.93
N ILE A 90 8.85 3.56 3.18
CA ILE A 90 8.83 2.34 4.00
C ILE A 90 7.38 1.97 4.34
N LEU A 91 6.59 2.96 4.75
CA LEU A 91 5.17 2.76 5.10
C LEU A 91 4.33 2.31 3.89
N ALA A 92 4.63 2.84 2.71
CA ALA A 92 4.02 2.41 1.45
C ALA A 92 4.41 0.97 1.13
N THR A 93 5.67 0.59 1.32
CA THR A 93 6.14 -0.79 1.14
C THR A 93 5.46 -1.77 2.11
N TYR A 94 5.31 -1.42 3.39
CA TYR A 94 4.52 -2.23 4.34
C TYR A 94 3.06 -2.39 3.90
N ASN A 95 2.43 -1.31 3.42
CA ASN A 95 1.07 -1.39 2.90
C ASN A 95 0.98 -2.32 1.67
N ARG A 96 2.00 -2.31 0.80
CA ARG A 96 2.08 -3.24 -0.34
C ARG A 96 2.24 -4.70 0.10
N PHE A 97 3.09 -4.98 1.08
CA PHE A 97 3.18 -6.32 1.69
C PHE A 97 1.81 -6.80 2.19
N ALA A 98 1.11 -5.95 2.94
CA ALA A 98 -0.19 -6.30 3.49
C ALA A 98 -1.23 -6.62 2.41
N ILE A 99 -1.28 -5.81 1.34
CA ILE A 99 -2.18 -6.04 0.20
C ILE A 99 -1.82 -7.36 -0.51
N THR A 100 -0.52 -7.63 -0.72
CA THR A 100 -0.06 -8.87 -1.37
C THR A 100 -0.41 -10.10 -0.55
N TYR A 101 -0.11 -10.13 0.75
CA TYR A 101 -0.48 -11.24 1.62
C TYR A 101 -1.99 -11.44 1.73
N SER A 102 -2.77 -10.35 1.79
CA SER A 102 -4.24 -10.44 1.74
C SER A 102 -4.75 -11.06 0.44
N ALA A 103 -4.12 -10.76 -0.70
CA ALA A 103 -4.45 -11.37 -1.99
C ALA A 103 -4.11 -12.86 -2.04
N MET A 104 -3.05 -13.27 -1.33
CA MET A 104 -2.66 -14.68 -1.14
C MET A 104 -3.46 -15.41 -0.06
N ASN A 105 -4.38 -14.71 0.63
CA ASN A 105 -5.15 -15.22 1.78
C ASN A 105 -4.29 -15.55 3.02
N GLU A 106 -3.10 -14.96 3.12
CA GLU A 106 -2.23 -14.99 4.30
C GLU A 106 -2.63 -13.84 5.25
N VAL A 107 -3.76 -14.02 5.92
CA VAL A 107 -4.46 -12.94 6.64
C VAL A 107 -3.66 -12.42 7.83
N ASP A 108 -2.99 -13.30 8.58
CA ASP A 108 -2.20 -12.92 9.75
C ASP A 108 -1.01 -12.04 9.36
N LEU A 109 -0.28 -12.42 8.31
CA LEU A 109 0.82 -11.61 7.77
C LEU A 109 0.32 -10.26 7.25
N ALA A 110 -0.83 -10.23 6.58
CA ALA A 110 -1.41 -8.98 6.11
C ALA A 110 -1.74 -8.03 7.28
N LEU A 111 -2.33 -8.57 8.35
CA LEU A 111 -2.68 -7.81 9.55
C LEU A 111 -1.44 -7.28 10.26
N ASP A 112 -0.37 -8.08 10.36
CA ASP A 112 0.90 -7.67 10.95
C ASP A 112 1.50 -6.45 10.23
N TYR A 113 1.55 -6.47 8.90
CA TYR A 113 2.10 -5.35 8.12
C TYR A 113 1.22 -4.10 8.19
N TYR A 114 -0.12 -4.24 8.16
CA TYR A 114 -1.00 -3.08 8.37
C TYR A 114 -0.84 -2.48 9.77
N ASN A 115 -0.73 -3.31 10.81
CA ASN A 115 -0.53 -2.85 12.19
C ASN A 115 0.84 -2.19 12.38
N LYS A 116 1.90 -2.73 11.79
CA LYS A 116 3.22 -2.07 11.78
C LYS A 116 3.14 -0.66 11.21
N CYS A 117 2.51 -0.51 10.04
CA CYS A 117 2.31 0.79 9.40
C CYS A 117 1.46 1.74 10.26
N LEU A 118 0.33 1.25 10.81
CA LEU A 118 -0.53 2.04 11.69
C LEU A 118 0.22 2.52 12.95
N ASN A 119 0.96 1.64 13.61
CA ASN A 119 1.67 1.97 14.86
C ASN A 119 2.72 3.06 14.64
N ILE A 120 3.47 3.00 13.53
CA ILE A 120 4.43 4.05 13.19
C ILE A 120 3.70 5.38 12.95
N ARG A 121 2.63 5.37 12.15
CA ARG A 121 1.82 6.58 11.88
C ARG A 121 1.22 7.19 13.15
N LEU A 122 0.74 6.36 14.07
CA LEU A 122 0.21 6.83 15.36
C LEU A 122 1.30 7.46 16.25
N ALA A 123 2.53 6.97 16.16
CA ALA A 123 3.64 7.49 16.94
C ALA A 123 4.23 8.80 16.36
N THR A 124 4.13 9.01 15.05
CA THR A 124 4.88 10.07 14.36
C THR A 124 4.02 11.18 13.77
N LEU A 125 2.73 10.93 13.52
CA LEU A 125 1.84 11.89 12.87
C LEU A 125 0.83 12.49 13.87
N PRO A 126 0.30 13.69 13.59
CA PRO A 126 -0.82 14.24 14.34
C PRO A 126 -2.01 13.26 14.34
N HIS A 127 -2.73 13.18 15.45
CA HIS A 127 -3.84 12.23 15.67
C HIS A 127 -4.98 12.23 14.61
N ASN A 128 -5.06 13.28 13.80
CA ASN A 128 -6.08 13.51 12.78
C ASN A 128 -5.48 13.47 11.37
N HIS A 129 -4.27 12.93 11.21
CA HIS A 129 -3.62 12.82 9.92
C HIS A 129 -4.40 11.86 8.99
N PRO A 130 -4.62 12.20 7.71
CA PRO A 130 -5.39 11.37 6.78
C PRO A 130 -4.82 9.96 6.60
N ASP A 131 -3.51 9.79 6.70
CA ASP A 131 -2.87 8.48 6.60
C ASP A 131 -3.25 7.50 7.73
N ILE A 132 -3.52 8.01 8.94
CA ILE A 132 -4.03 7.19 10.04
C ILE A 132 -5.43 6.69 9.70
N ALA A 133 -6.28 7.55 9.12
CA ALA A 133 -7.61 7.16 8.67
C ALA A 133 -7.52 6.06 7.58
N THR A 134 -6.62 6.22 6.62
CA THR A 134 -6.36 5.21 5.59
C THR A 134 -5.92 3.87 6.19
N SER A 135 -5.00 3.87 7.17
CA SER A 135 -4.58 2.65 7.87
C SER A 135 -5.76 1.96 8.56
N TYR A 136 -6.60 2.70 9.28
CA TYR A 136 -7.79 2.14 9.91
C TYR A 136 -8.77 1.56 8.90
N ASN A 137 -8.98 2.23 7.76
CA ASN A 137 -9.86 1.72 6.71
C ASN A 137 -9.34 0.38 6.13
N ASN A 138 -8.03 0.27 5.88
CA ASN A 138 -7.42 -0.95 5.35
C ASN A 138 -7.56 -2.13 6.31
N ILE A 139 -7.34 -1.90 7.61
CA ILE A 139 -7.52 -2.94 8.65
C ILE A 139 -8.99 -3.33 8.78
N GLY A 140 -9.90 -2.34 8.80
CA GLY A 140 -11.34 -2.60 8.85
C GLY A 140 -11.83 -3.42 7.66
N TRP A 141 -11.29 -3.16 6.46
CA TRP A 141 -11.57 -3.94 5.27
C TRP A 141 -11.08 -5.37 5.40
N LEU A 142 -9.88 -5.60 5.95
CA LEU A 142 -9.35 -6.94 6.17
C LEU A 142 -10.23 -7.74 7.16
N TYR A 143 -10.69 -7.10 8.25
CA TYR A 143 -11.62 -7.73 9.19
C TYR A 143 -12.97 -8.06 8.55
N HIS A 144 -13.50 -7.17 7.70
CA HIS A 144 -14.77 -7.39 7.02
C HIS A 144 -14.71 -8.50 5.97
N GLU A 145 -13.75 -8.43 5.04
CA GLU A 145 -13.72 -9.30 3.86
C GLU A 145 -13.01 -10.62 4.08
N LYS A 146 -11.97 -10.66 4.93
CA LYS A 146 -11.12 -11.85 5.09
C LYS A 146 -11.38 -12.62 6.38
N ILE A 147 -11.59 -11.90 7.49
CA ILE A 147 -11.75 -12.51 8.82
C ILE A 147 -13.23 -12.78 9.15
N GLY A 148 -14.13 -11.91 8.70
CA GLY A 148 -15.56 -11.98 9.02
C GLY A 148 -15.91 -11.50 10.44
N ASP A 149 -14.98 -10.81 11.11
CA ASP A 149 -15.20 -10.13 12.39
C ASP A 149 -15.75 -8.71 12.12
N TYR A 150 -17.06 -8.67 11.94
CA TYR A 150 -17.78 -7.45 11.61
C TYR A 150 -17.80 -6.42 12.75
N VAL A 151 -17.64 -6.85 14.00
CA VAL A 151 -17.57 -5.94 15.14
C VAL A 151 -16.25 -5.17 15.11
N LYS A 152 -15.12 -5.86 14.91
CA LYS A 152 -13.82 -5.18 14.74
C LYS A 152 -13.79 -4.34 13.48
N ALA A 153 -14.32 -4.85 12.36
CA ALA A 153 -14.39 -4.08 11.13
C ALA A 153 -15.12 -2.74 11.34
N LEU A 154 -16.26 -2.77 12.05
CA LEU A 154 -17.04 -1.57 12.37
C LEU A 154 -16.24 -0.57 13.21
N ASP A 155 -15.56 -1.03 14.27
CA ASP A 155 -14.72 -0.18 15.12
C ASP A 155 -13.64 0.55 14.30
N PHE A 156 -12.92 -0.19 13.45
CA PHE A 156 -11.89 0.38 12.59
C PHE A 156 -12.45 1.39 11.58
N PHE A 157 -13.57 1.09 10.91
CA PHE A 157 -14.19 2.04 10.00
C PHE A 157 -14.71 3.29 10.71
N GLN A 158 -15.25 3.17 11.93
CA GLN A 158 -15.68 4.32 12.72
C GLN A 158 -14.51 5.23 13.11
N LYS A 159 -13.36 4.65 13.51
CA LYS A 159 -12.12 5.39 13.77
C LYS A 159 -11.63 6.15 12.53
N SER A 160 -11.63 5.49 11.36
CA SER A 160 -11.33 6.14 10.07
C SER A 160 -12.28 7.30 9.79
N LEU A 161 -13.59 7.09 9.93
CA LEU A 161 -14.61 8.10 9.62
C LEU A 161 -14.51 9.31 10.54
N ALA A 162 -14.22 9.09 11.83
CA ALA A 162 -14.05 10.17 12.81
C ALA A 162 -12.89 11.11 12.44
N ILE A 163 -11.78 10.58 11.93
CA ILE A 163 -10.66 11.40 11.43
C ILE A 163 -11.07 12.13 10.14
N CYS A 164 -11.61 11.43 9.15
CA CYS A 164 -12.00 12.03 7.88
C CYS A 164 -12.97 13.19 8.05
N ARG A 165 -13.98 13.07 8.93
CA ARG A 165 -14.97 14.13 9.20
C ARG A 165 -14.38 15.39 9.84
N LYS A 166 -13.21 15.30 10.49
CA LYS A 166 -12.54 16.47 11.09
C LYS A 166 -11.76 17.29 10.06
N ILE A 167 -11.30 16.66 8.98
CA ILE A 167 -10.32 17.28 8.06
C ILE A 167 -10.82 17.41 6.61
N LEU A 168 -11.91 16.74 6.25
CA LEU A 168 -12.45 16.69 4.89
C LEU A 168 -13.90 17.22 4.83
N PRO A 169 -14.31 17.81 3.70
CA PRO A 169 -15.72 18.16 3.49
C PRO A 169 -16.58 16.88 3.42
N PRO A 170 -17.87 16.94 3.81
CA PRO A 170 -18.75 15.76 3.82
C PRO A 170 -18.90 15.03 2.48
N THR A 171 -18.66 15.73 1.36
CA THR A 171 -18.72 15.18 0.00
C THR A 171 -17.43 14.47 -0.43
N HIS A 172 -16.40 14.42 0.41
CA HIS A 172 -15.13 13.79 0.07
C HIS A 172 -15.29 12.28 -0.10
N ARG A 173 -14.64 11.73 -1.14
CA ARG A 173 -14.73 10.31 -1.52
C ARG A 173 -14.42 9.37 -0.36
N ASP A 174 -13.45 9.69 0.48
CA ASP A 174 -13.07 8.84 1.62
C ASP A 174 -14.14 8.74 2.70
N ILE A 175 -14.88 9.83 2.97
CA ILE A 175 -16.03 9.79 3.88
C ILE A 175 -17.09 8.87 3.29
N ILE A 176 -17.48 9.11 2.03
CA ILE A 176 -18.50 8.34 1.33
C ILE A 176 -18.15 6.84 1.30
N ARG A 177 -16.90 6.50 0.95
CA ARG A 177 -16.41 5.12 0.91
C ARG A 177 -16.45 4.47 2.29
N THR A 178 -16.02 5.18 3.33
CA THR A 178 -16.03 4.64 4.70
C THR A 178 -17.46 4.41 5.20
N GLU A 179 -18.38 5.32 4.90
CA GLU A 179 -19.81 5.16 5.25
C GLU A 179 -20.48 4.02 4.47
N GLN A 180 -20.08 3.77 3.22
CA GLN A 180 -20.52 2.60 2.46
C GLN A 180 -20.00 1.30 3.10
N ASN A 181 -18.73 1.26 3.52
CA ASN A 181 -18.18 0.10 4.22
C ASN A 181 -18.91 -0.18 5.54
N ILE A 182 -19.19 0.86 6.33
CA ILE A 182 -19.98 0.74 7.58
C ILE A 182 -21.38 0.18 7.29
N ARG A 183 -22.06 0.64 6.24
CA ARG A 183 -23.37 0.12 5.85
C ARG A 183 -23.32 -1.38 5.56
N LYS A 184 -22.36 -1.83 4.74
CA LYS A 184 -22.17 -3.25 4.42
C LYS A 184 -21.92 -4.11 5.68
N VAL A 185 -21.07 -3.61 6.58
CA VAL A 185 -20.78 -4.29 7.85
C VAL A 185 -22.03 -4.41 8.73
N ASN A 186 -22.84 -3.36 8.81
CA ASN A 186 -24.09 -3.37 9.59
C ASN A 186 -25.12 -4.34 9.01
N GLU A 187 -25.27 -4.40 7.69
CA GLU A 187 -26.13 -5.40 7.02
C GLU A 187 -25.71 -6.84 7.38
N LYS A 188 -24.40 -7.12 7.39
CA LYS A 188 -23.87 -8.43 7.79
C LYS A 188 -24.12 -8.75 9.27
N LEU A 189 -23.99 -7.77 10.16
CA LEU A 189 -24.28 -7.93 11.59
C LEU A 189 -25.77 -8.22 11.83
N GLN A 190 -26.66 -7.49 11.16
CA GLN A 190 -28.10 -7.72 11.26
C GLN A 190 -28.48 -9.12 10.79
N ASN A 191 -27.97 -9.56 9.64
CA ASN A 191 -28.25 -10.89 9.11
C ASN A 191 -27.76 -12.00 10.05
N LYS A 192 -26.59 -11.85 10.69
CA LYS A 192 -26.09 -12.81 11.70
C LYS A 192 -26.93 -12.85 12.97
N SER A 193 -27.58 -11.75 13.35
CA SER A 193 -28.44 -11.71 14.55
C SER A 193 -29.82 -12.36 14.36
N GLN A 194 -30.20 -12.65 13.11
CA GLN A 194 -31.48 -13.24 12.73
C GLN A 194 -31.39 -14.76 12.45
N THR A 195 -30.18 -15.33 12.46
CA THR A 195 -29.88 -16.76 12.27
C THR A 195 -29.44 -17.40 13.56
#